data_AF-A0A1I5IME1-F1
#
_entry.id   AF-A0A1I5IME1-F1
#
_cell.length_a   1.000
_cell.length_b   1.000
_cell.length_c   1.000
_cell.angle_alpha   90.00
_cell.angle_beta   90.00
_cell.angle_gamma   90.00
#
_symmetry.space_group_name_H-M   'P 1'
#
loop_
_entity.id
_entity.type
_entity.pdbx_description
1 polymer ?
#
loop_
_entity_poly.entity_id
_entity_poly.type
_entity_poly.pdbx_seq_one_letter_code
_entity_poly.pdbx_strand_id
1 'polypeptide(L)' 'MKKTIIYRLLIFFISIFQVIAQESVPGDSYPEFSCTEFRTTCGRNAVACGFSERERVQDAAHWENFYCGNP' A
#
# COMPACT_ATOMS: atom_id res chain seq x y z
N MET A 1 17.77 23.10 40.73
CA MET A 1 18.63 23.04 39.52
C MET A 1 18.67 21.68 38.84
N LYS A 2 18.66 20.53 39.55
CA LYS A 2 18.69 19.18 38.94
C LYS A 2 17.49 18.84 38.03
N LYS A 3 16.28 19.31 38.37
CA LYS A 3 15.04 19.01 37.60
C LYS A 3 15.06 19.57 36.18
N THR A 4 15.63 20.76 35.99
CA THR A 4 15.67 21.46 34.69
C THR A 4 16.51 20.71 33.65
N ILE A 5 17.57 20.02 34.08
CA ILE A 5 18.44 19.21 33.21
C ILE A 5 17.68 17.97 32.71
N ILE A 6 16.90 17.34 33.59
CA ILE A 6 16.07 16.16 33.25
C ILE A 6 15.00 16.55 32.21
N TYR A 7 14.34 17.69 32.39
CA TYR A 7 13.36 18.17 31.40
C TYR A 7 13.99 18.43 30.03
N ARG A 8 15.20 19.01 29.98
CA ARG A 8 15.90 19.24 28.70
C ARG A 8 16.28 17.94 28.00
N LEU A 9 16.72 16.94 28.76
CA LEU A 9 17.03 15.61 28.20
C LEU A 9 15.77 14.93 27.67
N LEU A 10 14.66 14.96 28.41
CA LEU A 10 13.40 14.37 27.95
C LEU A 10 12.90 14.99 26.65
N ILE A 11 12.93 16.33 26.54
CA ILE A 11 12.54 17.02 25.31
C ILE A 11 13.42 16.59 24.14
N PHE A 12 14.73 16.49 24.35
CA PHE A 12 15.68 16.04 23.34
C PHE A 12 15.42 14.61 22.85
N PHE A 13 15.13 13.67 23.77
CA PHE A 13 14.79 12.30 23.40
C PHE A 13 13.45 12.19 22.67
N ILE A 14 12.43 12.94 23.09
CA ILE A 14 11.13 12.97 22.40
C ILE A 14 11.27 13.52 20.98
N SER A 15 12.07 14.58 20.79
CA SER A 15 12.30 15.15 19.45
C SER A 15 13.03 14.18 18.52
N ILE A 16 14.01 13.42 19.02
CA ILE A 16 14.72 12.42 18.21
C ILE A 16 13.77 11.27 17.83
N PHE A 17 12.93 10.82 18.76
CA PHE A 17 12.00 9.74 18.50
C PHE A 17 10.96 10.10 17.41
N GLN A 18 10.51 11.36 17.36
CA GLN A 18 9.61 11.83 16.31
C GLN A 18 10.25 11.86 14.92
N VAL A 19 11.55 12.20 14.83
CA VAL A 19 12.29 12.21 13.57
C VAL A 19 12.49 10.78 13.04
N ILE A 20 12.87 9.85 13.92
CA ILE A 20 13.04 8.43 13.54
C ILE A 20 11.69 7.81 13.14
N ALA A 21 10.60 8.17 13.81
CA ALA A 21 9.26 7.70 13.44
C ALA A 21 8.84 8.18 12.04
N GLN A 22 9.20 9.40 11.63
CA GLN A 22 8.90 9.93 10.30
C GLN A 22 9.75 9.28 9.19
N GLU A 23 11.02 8.96 9.44
CA GLU A 23 11.87 8.24 8.49
C GLU A 23 11.52 6.73 8.39
N SER A 24 10.84 6.19 9.40
CA SER A 24 10.37 4.78 9.41
C SER A 24 9.00 4.58 8.76
N VAL A 25 8.29 5.66 8.42
CA VAL A 25 7.23 5.57 7.41
C VAL A 25 7.96 5.70 6.08
N PRO A 26 8.00 4.66 5.23
CA PRO A 26 8.48 4.84 3.88
C PRO A 26 7.55 5.87 3.21
N GLY A 27 8.01 7.12 3.15
CA GLY A 27 7.65 8.01 2.08
C GLY A 27 8.06 7.31 0.78
N ASP A 28 7.18 7.36 -0.22
CA ASP A 28 7.44 6.92 -1.59
C ASP A 28 7.16 5.44 -1.92
N SER A 29 6.04 4.93 -1.43
CA SER A 29 5.30 3.98 -2.25
C SER A 29 3.81 4.23 -2.10
N TYR A 30 3.35 5.35 -2.64
CA TYR A 30 1.98 5.33 -3.18
C TYR A 30 1.91 4.08 -4.07
N PRO A 31 0.94 3.20 -3.86
CA PRO A 31 0.79 2.06 -4.73
C PRO A 31 0.75 2.57 -6.17
N GLU A 32 1.64 2.10 -7.03
CA GLU A 32 1.62 2.46 -8.45
C GLU A 32 0.43 1.75 -9.10
N PHE A 33 -0.36 2.48 -9.89
CA PHE A 33 -1.41 1.85 -10.68
C PHE A 33 -0.75 0.89 -11.66
N SER A 34 -1.06 -0.39 -11.53
CA SER A 34 -0.48 -1.42 -12.40
C SER A 34 -1.55 -2.39 -12.88
N CYS A 35 -1.30 -2.92 -14.08
CA CYS A 35 -2.15 -3.90 -14.71
C CYS A 35 -1.38 -5.22 -14.79
N THR A 36 -2.04 -6.34 -14.50
CA THR A 36 -1.44 -7.67 -14.53
C THR A 36 -2.30 -8.59 -15.37
N GLU A 37 -1.66 -9.34 -16.26
CA GLU A 37 -2.33 -10.36 -17.05
C GLU A 37 -2.73 -11.53 -16.17
N PHE A 38 -3.93 -12.06 -16.42
CA PHE A 38 -4.40 -13.29 -15.79
C PHE A 38 -5.18 -14.12 -16.82
N ARG A 39 -5.37 -15.39 -16.50
CA ARG A 39 -6.14 -16.30 -17.32
C ARG A 39 -7.54 -16.42 -16.73
N THR A 40 -8.55 -16.11 -17.53
CA THR A 40 -9.94 -16.26 -17.13
C THR A 40 -10.32 -17.73 -17.00
N THR A 41 -11.42 -18.00 -16.31
CA THR A 41 -12.01 -19.35 -16.20
C THR A 41 -12.38 -19.98 -17.55
N CYS A 42 -12.65 -19.17 -18.58
CA CYS A 42 -12.89 -19.63 -19.96
C CYS A 42 -11.60 -19.79 -20.79
N GLY A 43 -10.42 -19.68 -20.17
CA GLY A 43 -9.13 -19.95 -20.78
C GLY A 43 -8.56 -18.83 -21.66
N ARG A 44 -9.18 -17.65 -21.66
CA ARG A 44 -8.73 -16.44 -22.38
C ARG A 44 -7.79 -15.61 -21.50
N ASN A 45 -6.92 -14.83 -22.14
CA ASN A 45 -6.10 -13.85 -21.43
C ASN A 45 -6.91 -12.59 -21.19
N ALA A 46 -6.84 -12.06 -19.99
CA ALA A 46 -7.45 -10.80 -19.58
C ALA A 46 -6.46 -10.00 -18.72
N VAL A 47 -6.79 -8.74 -18.46
CA VAL A 47 -5.94 -7.82 -17.70
C VAL A 47 -6.74 -7.29 -16.52
N ALA A 48 -6.15 -7.37 -15.32
CA ALA A 48 -6.71 -6.80 -14.11
C ALA A 48 -5.86 -5.63 -13.63
N CYS A 49 -6.48 -4.48 -13.36
CA CYS A 49 -5.77 -3.26 -13.00
C CYS A 49 -6.14 -2.73 -11.61
N GLY A 50 -5.18 -2.11 -10.93
CA GLY A 50 -5.43 -1.50 -9.63
C GLY A 50 -4.16 -0.94 -8.99
N PHE A 51 -4.35 -0.17 -7.93
CA PHE A 51 -3.28 0.33 -7.08
C PHE A 51 -2.82 -0.77 -6.11
N SER A 52 -3.71 -1.66 -5.68
CA SER A 52 -3.36 -2.79 -4.82
C SER A 52 -3.60 -4.16 -5.47
N GLU A 53 -2.99 -5.20 -4.93
CA GLU A 53 -3.32 -6.59 -5.28
C GLU A 53 -4.81 -6.90 -5.01
N ARG A 54 -5.37 -6.36 -3.92
CA ARG A 54 -6.80 -6.55 -3.60
C ARG A 54 -7.71 -5.96 -4.66
N GLU A 55 -7.42 -4.76 -5.14
CA GLU A 55 -8.17 -4.13 -6.24
C GLU A 55 -8.07 -4.94 -7.53
N ARG A 56 -6.87 -5.42 -7.88
CA ARG A 56 -6.67 -6.30 -9.04
C ARG A 56 -7.45 -7.61 -8.91
N VAL A 57 -7.49 -8.22 -7.73
CA VAL A 57 -8.29 -9.44 -7.49
C VAL A 57 -9.79 -9.15 -7.59
N GLN A 58 -10.25 -8.00 -7.08
CA GLN A 58 -11.64 -7.59 -7.24
C GLN A 58 -12.00 -7.36 -8.71
N ASP A 59 -11.16 -6.66 -9.47
CA ASP A 59 -11.34 -6.46 -10.90
C ASP A 59 -11.40 -7.82 -11.63
N ALA A 60 -10.41 -8.70 -11.41
CA ALA A 60 -10.39 -10.06 -11.98
C ALA A 60 -11.63 -10.89 -11.61
N ALA A 61 -12.13 -10.79 -10.37
CA ALA A 61 -13.35 -11.47 -9.96
C ALA A 61 -14.59 -10.95 -10.69
N HIS A 62 -14.67 -9.66 -11.01
CA HIS A 62 -15.71 -9.15 -11.90
C HIS A 62 -15.59 -9.80 -13.28
N TRP A 63 -14.38 -9.91 -13.84
CA TRP A 63 -14.18 -10.59 -15.12
C TRP A 63 -14.63 -12.05 -15.11
N GLU A 64 -14.31 -12.82 -14.07
CA GLU A 64 -14.75 -14.22 -13.95
C GLU A 64 -16.28 -14.37 -13.92
N ASN A 65 -16.98 -13.38 -13.34
CA ASN A 65 -18.44 -13.37 -13.25
C ASN A 65 -19.14 -12.99 -14.57
N PHE A 66 -18.50 -12.24 -15.46
CA PHE A 66 -19.13 -11.70 -16.68
C PHE A 66 -18.60 -12.28 -18.01
N TYR A 67 -17.33 -12.70 -18.10
CA TYR A 67 -16.66 -12.95 -19.38
C TYR A 67 -16.54 -14.42 -19.82
N CYS A 68 -17.46 -15.27 -19.37
CA CYS A 68 -17.67 -16.58 -20.03
C CYS A 68 -18.62 -16.50 -21.24
N GLY A 69 -19.18 -15.32 -21.55
CA GLY A 69 -19.95 -15.12 -22.78
C GLY A 69 -20.82 -13.87 -22.79
N ASN A 70 -20.27 -12.75 -23.24
CA ASN A 70 -20.87 -11.95 -24.32
C ASN A 70 -19.78 -11.05 -24.92
N PRO A 71 -19.72 -10.87 -26.26
CA PRO A 71 -18.78 -9.95 -26.90
C PRO A 71 -18.98 -8.50 -26.46
#